data_AF-A0A956CNC9-F1
#
_entry.id   AF-A0A956CNC9-F1
#
_cell.length_a   1.000
_cell.length_b   1.000
_cell.length_c   1.000
_cell.angle_alpha   90.00
_cell.angle_beta   90.00
_cell.angle_gamma   90.00
#
_symmetry.space_group_name_H-M   'P 1'
#
loop_
_entity.id
_entity.type
_entity.pdbx_description
1 polymer ?
#
loop_
_entity_poly.entity_id
_entity_poly.type
_entity_poly.pdbx_seq_one_letter_code
_entity_poly.pdbx_strand_id
1 'polypeptide(L)'
;MQEVVSRNIRGHRENRSWTQAQLASAAGLQIRTVQRAEAGMGISSETLQAIAGALDVELDDLRVDSIARAELARALGVEPHEVTADLLAKRIEEELAKHTKVPLHRISTSSDLRHAWGGFGFVFSCEISDDRIQDAVATLKEMMVDIGDVADEIGATSLRQAEASAFECIESLAQLGCAVAVGTEEMDIGHGAGNRLRGRVTFVVIASNDECPKVLLLDPAQVISL
;
A
#
# COMPACT_ATOMS: atom_id res chain seq x y z
N MET A 1 -23.99 5.11 5.23
CA MET A 1 -24.22 4.13 6.32
C MET A 1 -25.68 3.69 6.45
N GLN A 2 -26.67 4.59 6.61
CA GLN A 2 -28.08 4.17 6.72
C GLN A 2 -28.65 3.52 5.44
N GLU A 3 -28.19 3.95 4.28
CA GLU A 3 -28.58 3.36 2.97
C GLU A 3 -28.00 1.96 2.76
N VAL A 4 -26.83 1.66 3.33
CA VAL A 4 -26.25 0.31 3.33
C VAL A 4 -27.11 -0.60 4.21
N VAL A 5 -27.43 -0.14 5.42
CA VAL A 5 -28.26 -0.87 6.37
C VAL A 5 -29.64 -1.17 5.81
N SER A 6 -30.33 -0.17 5.25
CA SER A 6 -31.67 -0.37 4.69
C SER A 6 -31.67 -1.37 3.53
N ARG A 7 -30.67 -1.29 2.64
CA ARG A 7 -30.48 -2.19 1.50
C ARG A 7 -30.18 -3.62 1.96
N ASN A 8 -29.31 -3.81 2.93
CA ASN A 8 -28.97 -5.16 3.43
C ASN A 8 -30.14 -5.80 4.16
N ILE A 9 -30.87 -5.06 5.03
CA ILE A 9 -32.08 -5.56 5.68
C ILE A 9 -33.08 -6.07 4.64
N ARG A 10 -33.32 -5.25 3.60
CA ARG A 10 -34.21 -5.62 2.49
C ARG A 10 -33.72 -6.87 1.77
N GLY A 11 -32.44 -6.91 1.41
CA GLY A 11 -31.83 -8.05 0.71
C GLY A 11 -31.95 -9.36 1.49
N HIS A 12 -31.60 -9.36 2.78
CA HIS A 12 -31.72 -10.56 3.62
C HIS A 12 -33.17 -11.00 3.83
N ARG A 13 -34.11 -10.05 3.93
CA ARG A 13 -35.55 -10.35 4.00
C ARG A 13 -36.04 -11.03 2.71
N GLU A 14 -35.67 -10.47 1.56
CA GLU A 14 -36.10 -10.97 0.25
C GLU A 14 -35.48 -12.33 -0.07
N ASN A 15 -34.22 -12.57 0.31
CA ASN A 15 -33.59 -13.89 0.19
C ASN A 15 -34.34 -14.98 0.98
N ARG A 16 -35.07 -14.61 2.03
CA ARG A 16 -35.94 -15.51 2.80
C ARG A 16 -37.39 -15.57 2.28
N SER A 17 -37.69 -14.88 1.19
CA SER A 17 -39.06 -14.71 0.69
C SER A 17 -40.02 -14.13 1.73
N TRP A 18 -39.52 -13.30 2.64
CA TRP A 18 -40.34 -12.69 3.69
C TRP A 18 -40.93 -11.35 3.25
N THR A 19 -42.16 -11.09 3.67
CA THR A 19 -42.77 -9.76 3.66
C THR A 19 -42.25 -8.92 4.84
N GLN A 20 -42.39 -7.60 4.76
CA GLN A 20 -42.05 -6.72 5.89
C GLN A 20 -42.82 -7.06 7.18
N ALA A 21 -44.05 -7.56 7.05
CA ALA A 21 -44.85 -8.03 8.18
C ALA A 21 -44.26 -9.28 8.83
N GLN A 22 -43.75 -10.22 8.03
CA GLN A 22 -43.09 -11.43 8.54
C GLN A 22 -41.78 -11.10 9.26
N LEU A 23 -40.95 -10.20 8.71
CA LEU A 23 -39.75 -9.72 9.41
C LEU A 23 -40.10 -9.02 10.73
N ALA A 24 -41.13 -8.17 10.74
CA ALA A 24 -41.58 -7.48 11.95
C ALA A 24 -42.03 -8.48 13.03
N SER A 25 -42.81 -9.49 12.64
CA SER A 25 -43.24 -10.56 13.53
C SER A 25 -42.06 -11.35 14.10
N ALA A 26 -41.10 -11.74 13.27
CA ALA A 26 -39.92 -12.50 13.69
C ALA A 26 -39.00 -11.69 14.62
N ALA A 27 -38.86 -10.38 14.39
CA ALA A 27 -38.03 -9.48 15.20
C ALA A 27 -38.73 -8.95 16.46
N GLY A 28 -40.01 -9.26 16.69
CA GLY A 28 -40.77 -8.68 17.79
C GLY A 28 -40.98 -7.17 17.67
N LEU A 29 -40.99 -6.64 16.44
CA LEU A 29 -41.09 -5.21 16.14
C LEU A 29 -42.44 -4.87 15.51
N GLN A 30 -42.79 -3.57 15.53
CA GLN A 30 -43.91 -3.08 14.73
C GLN A 30 -43.53 -3.03 13.25
N ILE A 31 -44.49 -3.32 12.35
CA ILE A 31 -44.28 -3.25 10.90
C ILE A 31 -43.76 -1.87 10.44
N ARG A 32 -44.22 -0.79 11.09
CA ARG A 32 -43.77 0.58 10.80
C ARG A 32 -42.29 0.79 11.13
N THR A 33 -41.75 0.08 12.12
CA THR A 33 -40.32 0.12 12.45
C THR A 33 -39.49 -0.52 11.34
N VAL A 34 -39.91 -1.68 10.83
CA VAL A 34 -39.27 -2.34 9.68
C VAL A 34 -39.37 -1.51 8.39
N GLN A 35 -40.52 -0.91 8.12
CA GLN A 35 -40.70 -0.01 6.97
C GLN A 35 -39.77 1.19 7.02
N ARG A 36 -39.66 1.83 8.19
CA ARG A 36 -38.73 2.95 8.41
C ARG A 36 -37.28 2.50 8.23
N ALA A 37 -36.95 1.32 8.77
CA ALA A 37 -35.64 0.72 8.64
C ALA A 37 -35.24 0.51 7.17
N GLU A 38 -36.10 -0.12 6.36
CA GLU A 38 -35.86 -0.35 4.93
C GLU A 38 -35.97 0.92 4.07
N ALA A 39 -36.54 2.00 4.61
CA ALA A 39 -36.55 3.32 3.99
C ALA A 39 -35.30 4.16 4.33
N GLY A 40 -34.36 3.61 5.12
CA GLY A 40 -33.15 4.34 5.55
C GLY A 40 -33.43 5.45 6.55
N MET A 41 -34.57 5.39 7.24
CA MET A 41 -34.88 6.30 8.33
C MET A 41 -34.32 5.75 9.63
N GLY A 42 -33.55 6.58 10.36
CA GLY A 42 -32.82 6.27 11.59
C GLY A 42 -33.37 5.10 12.41
N ILE A 43 -32.52 4.09 12.58
CA ILE A 43 -32.73 2.88 13.39
C ILE A 43 -31.89 2.98 14.67
N SER A 44 -32.45 2.58 15.82
CA SER A 44 -31.68 2.38 17.05
C SER A 44 -30.84 1.10 16.99
N SER A 45 -29.72 1.05 17.71
CA SER A 45 -28.87 -0.15 17.77
C SER A 45 -29.64 -1.39 18.24
N GLU A 46 -30.56 -1.21 19.20
CA GLU A 46 -31.41 -2.28 19.74
C GLU A 46 -32.38 -2.83 18.70
N THR A 47 -32.99 -1.94 17.89
CA THR A 47 -33.83 -2.35 16.75
C THR A 47 -33.01 -3.10 15.70
N LEU A 48 -31.78 -2.64 15.42
CA LEU A 48 -30.90 -3.30 14.46
C LEU A 48 -30.48 -4.70 14.92
N GLN A 49 -30.19 -4.88 16.21
CA GLN A 49 -29.92 -6.19 16.80
C GLN A 49 -31.12 -7.13 16.73
N ALA A 50 -32.34 -6.65 17.01
CA ALA A 50 -33.54 -7.46 16.88
C ALA A 50 -33.77 -7.92 15.43
N ILE A 51 -33.53 -7.03 14.45
CA ILE A 51 -33.61 -7.37 13.02
C ILE A 51 -32.52 -8.38 12.63
N ALA A 52 -31.28 -8.19 13.07
CA ALA A 52 -30.17 -9.10 12.80
C ALA A 52 -30.45 -10.51 13.36
N GLY A 53 -30.92 -10.61 14.61
CA GLY A 53 -31.30 -11.87 15.24
C GLY A 53 -32.46 -12.58 14.53
N ALA A 54 -33.48 -11.84 14.10
CA ALA A 54 -34.59 -12.41 13.33
C ALA A 54 -34.15 -12.91 11.95
N LEU A 55 -33.18 -12.24 11.34
CA LEU A 55 -32.58 -12.61 10.08
C LEU A 55 -31.42 -13.59 10.24
N ASP A 56 -31.13 -14.11 11.44
CA ASP A 56 -30.03 -15.05 11.68
C ASP A 56 -28.72 -14.64 10.97
N VAL A 57 -28.36 -13.34 11.11
CA VAL A 57 -27.12 -12.76 10.59
C VAL A 57 -26.42 -11.96 11.68
N GLU A 58 -25.12 -11.72 11.51
CA GLU A 58 -24.40 -10.84 12.41
C GLU A 58 -24.79 -9.38 12.20
N LEU A 59 -24.61 -8.55 13.23
CA LEU A 59 -24.92 -7.13 13.14
C LEU A 59 -24.11 -6.42 12.04
N ASP A 60 -22.89 -6.89 11.79
CA ASP A 60 -21.98 -6.34 10.78
C ASP A 60 -22.41 -6.68 9.35
N ASP A 61 -23.12 -7.80 9.14
CA ASP A 61 -23.71 -8.13 7.84
C ASP A 61 -24.75 -7.09 7.41
N LEU A 62 -25.42 -6.45 8.37
CA LEU A 62 -26.34 -5.35 8.08
C LEU A 62 -25.61 -4.02 7.85
N ARG A 63 -24.36 -3.86 8.29
CA ARG A 63 -23.64 -2.57 8.25
C ARG A 63 -22.65 -2.42 7.10
N VAL A 64 -22.08 -3.53 6.64
CA VAL A 64 -21.08 -3.57 5.58
C VAL A 64 -21.76 -3.60 4.21
N ASP A 65 -21.25 -2.86 3.22
CA ASP A 65 -21.86 -2.88 1.88
C ASP A 65 -21.75 -4.30 1.27
N SER A 66 -22.90 -4.94 1.09
CA SER A 66 -22.99 -6.30 0.55
C SER A 66 -22.49 -6.41 -0.89
N ILE A 67 -22.57 -5.32 -1.66
CA ILE A 67 -22.03 -5.26 -3.03
C ILE A 67 -20.51 -5.24 -2.96
N ALA A 68 -19.93 -4.35 -2.15
CA ALA A 68 -18.47 -4.30 -1.97
C ALA A 68 -17.92 -5.63 -1.42
N ARG A 69 -18.65 -6.27 -0.50
CA ARG A 69 -18.29 -7.59 0.03
C ARG A 69 -18.37 -8.68 -1.04
N ALA A 70 -19.38 -8.67 -1.90
CA ALA A 70 -19.52 -9.63 -3.00
C ALA A 70 -18.45 -9.43 -4.09
N GLU A 71 -18.13 -8.19 -4.45
CA GLU A 71 -17.04 -7.87 -5.37
C GLU A 71 -15.70 -8.35 -4.84
N LEU A 72 -15.44 -8.11 -3.56
CA LEU A 72 -14.22 -8.57 -2.88
C LEU A 72 -14.17 -10.10 -2.80
N ALA A 73 -15.29 -10.76 -2.46
CA ALA A 73 -15.40 -12.22 -2.45
C ALA A 73 -15.04 -12.84 -3.80
N ARG A 74 -15.57 -12.26 -4.89
CA ARG A 74 -15.27 -12.67 -6.27
C ARG A 74 -13.80 -12.47 -6.61
N ALA A 75 -13.22 -11.33 -6.23
CA ALA A 75 -11.79 -11.06 -6.45
C ALA A 75 -10.89 -12.04 -5.68
N LEU A 76 -11.33 -12.49 -4.51
CA LEU A 76 -10.61 -13.41 -3.64
C LEU A 76 -10.89 -14.89 -3.91
N GLY A 77 -11.89 -15.20 -4.74
CA GLY A 77 -12.30 -16.58 -5.07
C GLY A 77 -12.97 -17.32 -3.89
N VAL A 78 -13.65 -16.60 -3.00
CA VAL A 78 -14.34 -17.13 -1.81
C VAL A 78 -15.82 -16.76 -1.83
N GLU A 79 -16.62 -17.40 -0.98
CA GLU A 79 -18.02 -17.00 -0.79
C GLU A 79 -18.11 -15.68 0.03
N PRO A 80 -19.13 -14.83 -0.18
CA PRO A 80 -19.24 -13.53 0.49
C PRO A 80 -19.18 -13.58 2.02
N HIS A 81 -19.71 -14.63 2.63
CA HIS A 81 -19.70 -14.82 4.08
C HIS A 81 -18.30 -15.16 4.63
N GLU A 82 -17.40 -15.69 3.80
CA GLU A 82 -16.02 -16.01 4.16
C GLU A 82 -15.11 -14.76 4.17
N VAL A 83 -15.56 -13.64 3.57
CA VAL A 83 -14.84 -12.35 3.61
C VAL A 83 -14.90 -11.79 5.03
N THR A 84 -13.87 -12.13 5.80
CA THR A 84 -13.66 -11.73 7.18
C THR A 84 -12.43 -10.82 7.29
N ALA A 85 -12.32 -10.04 8.37
CA ALA A 85 -11.14 -9.22 8.62
C ALA A 85 -9.84 -10.06 8.64
N ASP A 86 -9.91 -11.27 9.22
CA ASP A 86 -8.78 -12.21 9.28
C ASP A 86 -8.38 -12.73 7.90
N LEU A 87 -9.34 -13.09 7.05
CA LEU A 87 -9.05 -13.50 5.67
C LEU A 87 -8.38 -12.37 4.89
N LEU A 88 -8.87 -11.13 5.05
CA LEU A 88 -8.29 -9.97 4.39
C LEU A 88 -6.87 -9.68 4.88
N ALA A 89 -6.65 -9.71 6.20
CA ALA A 89 -5.34 -9.54 6.79
C ALA A 89 -4.37 -10.62 6.30
N LYS A 90 -4.80 -11.88 6.29
CA LYS A 90 -4.01 -13.00 5.77
C LYS A 90 -3.70 -12.83 4.28
N ARG A 91 -4.67 -12.40 3.46
CA ARG A 91 -4.42 -12.20 2.03
C ARG A 91 -3.46 -11.05 1.78
N ILE A 92 -3.60 -9.94 2.52
CA ILE A 92 -2.64 -8.83 2.47
C ILE A 92 -1.25 -9.33 2.85
N GLU A 93 -1.12 -10.14 3.89
CA GLU A 93 0.15 -10.74 4.29
C GLU A 93 0.72 -11.65 3.20
N GLU A 94 -0.09 -12.52 2.60
CA GLU A 94 0.29 -13.39 1.49
C GLU A 94 0.77 -12.59 0.27
N GLU A 95 0.06 -11.52 -0.11
CA GLU A 95 0.47 -10.65 -1.22
C GLU A 95 1.75 -9.87 -0.89
N LEU A 96 1.87 -9.32 0.33
CA LEU A 96 3.09 -8.64 0.78
C LEU A 96 4.28 -9.59 0.91
N ALA A 97 4.05 -10.89 1.16
CA ALA A 97 5.09 -11.91 1.23
C ALA A 97 5.66 -12.28 -0.14
N LYS A 98 4.94 -12.01 -1.23
CA LYS A 98 5.45 -12.20 -2.59
C LYS A 98 6.49 -11.15 -2.99
N HIS A 99 6.46 -9.98 -2.35
CA HIS A 99 7.33 -8.86 -2.70
C HIS A 99 8.65 -8.92 -1.95
N THR A 100 9.74 -8.58 -2.64
CA THR A 100 11.01 -8.33 -1.96
C THR A 100 10.92 -6.99 -1.24
N LYS A 101 11.19 -7.00 0.07
CA LYS A 101 11.11 -5.80 0.93
C LYS A 101 12.50 -5.25 1.12
N VAL A 102 12.78 -4.09 0.51
CA VAL A 102 14.06 -3.40 0.68
C VAL A 102 13.90 -2.33 1.76
N PRO A 103 14.57 -2.46 2.92
CA PRO A 103 14.56 -1.41 3.94
C PRO A 103 15.18 -0.13 3.38
N LEU A 104 14.49 0.99 3.57
CA LEU A 104 14.97 2.30 3.15
C LEU A 104 15.43 3.09 4.37
N HIS A 105 16.60 3.69 4.24
CA HIS A 105 17.18 4.62 5.20
C HIS A 105 17.12 6.04 4.66
N ARG A 106 16.48 6.95 5.39
CA ARG A 106 16.44 8.37 5.03
C ARG A 106 17.83 8.99 5.16
N ILE A 107 18.30 9.62 4.10
CA ILE A 107 19.56 10.37 4.09
C ILE A 107 19.34 11.70 4.80
N SER A 108 20.02 11.86 5.93
CA SER A 108 19.96 13.05 6.80
C SER A 108 21.32 13.72 6.95
N THR A 109 22.39 13.00 6.65
CA THR A 109 23.77 13.52 6.62
C THR A 109 24.50 12.98 5.40
N SER A 110 25.56 13.68 4.96
CA SER A 110 26.43 13.17 3.89
C SER A 110 27.13 11.85 4.24
N SER A 111 27.23 11.49 5.52
CA SER A 111 27.83 10.19 5.91
C SER A 111 26.89 9.02 5.70
N ASP A 112 25.58 9.27 5.58
CA ASP A 112 24.58 8.22 5.35
C ASP A 112 24.71 7.64 3.92
N LEU A 113 25.24 8.43 2.99
CA LEU A 113 25.50 8.03 1.59
C LEU A 113 26.55 6.93 1.45
N ARG A 114 27.42 6.74 2.45
CA ARG A 114 28.43 5.67 2.51
C ARG A 114 27.88 4.30 2.11
N HIS A 115 26.65 4.01 2.51
CA HIS A 115 26.02 2.71 2.31
C HIS A 115 25.42 2.54 0.90
N ALA A 116 25.28 3.63 0.15
CA ALA A 116 24.74 3.63 -1.21
C ALA A 116 25.73 3.09 -2.25
N TRP A 117 27.04 3.14 -1.97
CA TRP A 117 28.12 2.80 -2.92
C TRP A 117 28.49 1.32 -2.89
N GLY A 118 29.17 0.86 -3.95
CA GLY A 118 29.69 -0.52 -4.11
C GLY A 118 28.65 -1.55 -4.58
N GLY A 119 27.55 -1.07 -5.17
CA GLY A 119 26.59 -1.89 -5.89
C GLY A 119 26.84 -1.87 -7.39
N PHE A 120 26.17 -2.74 -8.13
CA PHE A 120 26.21 -2.80 -9.60
C PHE A 120 25.59 -1.59 -10.28
N GLY A 121 24.74 -0.85 -9.57
CA GLY A 121 24.09 0.33 -10.10
C GLY A 121 22.99 0.85 -9.20
N PHE A 122 22.33 1.90 -9.70
CA PHE A 122 21.29 2.61 -8.98
C PHE A 122 19.94 2.52 -9.72
N VAL A 123 18.88 2.33 -8.95
CA VAL A 123 17.50 2.47 -9.41
C VAL A 123 16.89 3.67 -8.71
N PHE A 124 16.53 4.70 -9.48
CA PHE A 124 15.92 5.92 -8.97
C PHE A 124 14.40 5.89 -9.15
N SER A 125 13.68 6.29 -8.11
CA SER A 125 12.23 6.49 -8.15
C SER A 125 11.87 7.86 -7.60
N CYS A 126 11.08 8.62 -8.37
CA CYS A 126 10.47 9.87 -7.94
C CYS A 126 9.11 10.02 -8.64
N GLU A 127 8.03 10.06 -7.86
CA GLU A 127 6.66 10.21 -8.40
C GLU A 127 6.19 11.67 -8.41
N ILE A 128 7.01 12.60 -7.91
CA ILE A 128 6.65 14.01 -7.81
C ILE A 128 6.82 14.69 -9.17
N SER A 129 5.74 15.20 -9.73
CA SER A 129 5.72 15.79 -11.10
C SER A 129 6.04 17.30 -11.13
N ASP A 130 6.91 17.80 -10.25
CA ASP A 130 7.34 19.21 -10.23
C ASP A 130 8.69 19.39 -10.94
N ASP A 131 8.76 20.31 -11.90
CA ASP A 131 9.95 20.51 -12.75
C ASP A 131 11.22 20.83 -11.94
N ARG A 132 11.12 21.65 -10.88
CA ARG A 132 12.29 22.02 -10.06
C ARG A 132 12.81 20.82 -9.28
N ILE A 133 11.90 19.97 -8.82
CA ILE A 133 12.25 18.72 -8.14
C ILE A 133 12.85 17.75 -9.15
N GLN A 134 12.28 17.60 -10.34
CA GLN A 134 12.79 16.71 -11.38
C GLN A 134 14.20 17.11 -11.87
N ASP A 135 14.47 18.41 -12.03
CA ASP A 135 15.81 18.91 -12.38
C ASP A 135 16.84 18.60 -11.28
N ALA A 136 16.47 18.76 -10.01
CA ALA A 136 17.31 18.41 -8.87
C ALA A 136 17.52 16.89 -8.76
N VAL A 137 16.49 16.08 -9.04
CA VAL A 137 16.59 14.61 -9.10
C VAL A 137 17.52 14.17 -10.23
N ALA A 138 17.44 14.79 -11.41
CA ALA A 138 18.33 14.50 -12.54
C ALA A 138 19.79 14.81 -12.18
N THR A 139 20.03 15.96 -11.53
CA THR A 139 21.35 16.35 -11.03
C THR A 139 21.88 15.35 -10.02
N LEU A 140 21.09 14.99 -9.01
CA LEU A 140 21.48 14.00 -8.00
C LEU A 140 21.80 12.65 -8.65
N LYS A 141 20.99 12.22 -9.62
CA LYS A 141 21.19 10.97 -10.34
C LYS A 141 22.52 10.93 -11.08
N GLU A 142 22.85 11.99 -11.82
CA GLU A 142 24.13 12.11 -12.53
C GLU A 142 25.30 12.03 -11.55
N MET A 143 25.26 12.83 -10.48
CA MET A 143 26.30 12.82 -9.45
C MET A 143 26.48 11.44 -8.80
N MET A 144 25.39 10.77 -8.43
CA MET A 144 25.47 9.46 -7.78
C MET A 144 25.98 8.36 -8.71
N VAL A 145 25.60 8.38 -9.99
CA VAL A 145 26.13 7.43 -10.99
C VAL A 145 27.63 7.67 -11.19
N ASP A 146 28.04 8.92 -11.40
CA ASP A 146 29.45 9.27 -11.57
C ASP A 146 30.30 8.88 -10.36
N ILE A 147 29.79 9.11 -9.15
CA ILE A 147 30.45 8.70 -7.90
C ILE A 147 30.55 7.18 -7.83
N GLY A 148 29.45 6.48 -8.11
CA GLY A 148 29.38 5.02 -8.04
C GLY A 148 30.36 4.34 -8.98
N ASP A 149 30.51 4.86 -10.20
CA ASP A 149 31.40 4.31 -11.23
C ASP A 149 32.88 4.36 -10.81
N VAL A 150 33.27 5.34 -10.00
CA VAL A 150 34.67 5.52 -9.56
C VAL A 150 34.91 5.22 -8.09
N ALA A 151 33.87 4.85 -7.33
CA ALA A 151 33.91 4.75 -5.86
C ALA A 151 35.01 3.81 -5.35
N ASP A 152 35.29 2.72 -6.08
CA ASP A 152 36.31 1.73 -5.74
C ASP A 152 37.73 2.12 -6.21
N GLU A 153 37.84 3.16 -7.04
CA GLU A 153 39.10 3.61 -7.65
C GLU A 153 39.68 4.87 -6.98
N ILE A 154 38.87 5.60 -6.21
CA ILE A 154 39.27 6.85 -5.57
C ILE A 154 39.60 6.69 -4.08
N GLY A 155 40.47 7.56 -3.57
CA GLY A 155 40.83 7.57 -2.16
C GLY A 155 39.67 8.03 -1.25
N ALA A 156 39.70 7.59 0.02
CA ALA A 156 38.64 7.88 1.00
C ALA A 156 38.32 9.38 1.19
N THR A 157 39.31 10.27 1.05
CA THR A 157 39.11 11.72 1.12
C THR A 157 38.31 12.25 -0.07
N SER A 158 38.65 11.80 -1.28
CA SER A 158 37.95 12.19 -2.52
C SER A 158 36.51 11.66 -2.52
N LEU A 159 36.31 10.42 -2.09
CA LEU A 159 34.97 9.84 -1.93
C LEU A 159 34.14 10.67 -0.94
N ARG A 160 34.74 11.03 0.21
CA ARG A 160 34.05 11.84 1.22
C ARG A 160 33.64 13.23 0.71
N GLN A 161 34.48 13.85 -0.12
CA GLN A 161 34.16 15.13 -0.76
C GLN A 161 33.01 14.97 -1.75
N ALA A 162 33.03 13.92 -2.57
CA ALA A 162 31.97 13.66 -3.53
C ALA A 162 30.62 13.36 -2.84
N GLU A 163 30.64 12.59 -1.74
CA GLU A 163 29.47 12.39 -0.87
C GLU A 163 28.92 13.71 -0.30
N ALA A 164 29.80 14.64 0.08
CA ALA A 164 29.38 15.95 0.57
C ALA A 164 28.68 16.75 -0.54
N SER A 165 29.24 16.77 -1.76
CA SER A 165 28.61 17.43 -2.90
C SER A 165 27.27 16.82 -3.27
N ALA A 166 27.15 15.49 -3.31
CA ALA A 166 25.86 14.83 -3.56
C ALA A 166 24.83 15.18 -2.47
N PHE A 167 25.27 15.29 -1.22
CA PHE A 167 24.41 15.68 -0.11
C PHE A 167 23.91 17.12 -0.21
N GLU A 168 24.69 18.07 -0.76
CA GLU A 168 24.21 19.45 -1.02
C GLU A 168 23.01 19.45 -1.99
N CYS A 169 22.99 18.53 -2.97
CA CYS A 169 21.85 18.34 -3.85
C CYS A 169 20.63 17.77 -3.09
N ILE A 170 20.86 16.83 -2.16
CA ILE A 170 19.82 16.30 -1.27
C ILE A 170 19.25 17.39 -0.35
N GLU A 171 20.08 18.29 0.17
CA GLU A 171 19.63 19.45 0.96
C GLU A 171 18.78 20.40 0.12
N SER A 172 19.13 20.58 -1.16
CA SER A 172 18.35 21.39 -2.09
C SER A 172 16.96 20.76 -2.34
N LEU A 173 16.90 19.44 -2.50
CA LEU A 173 15.63 18.69 -2.55
C LEU A 173 14.83 18.83 -1.24
N ALA A 174 15.50 18.82 -0.09
CA ALA A 174 14.86 19.03 1.21
C ALA A 174 14.21 20.41 1.35
N GLN A 175 14.85 21.45 0.81
CA GLN A 175 14.28 22.81 0.75
C GLN A 175 13.05 22.90 -0.16
N LEU A 176 12.93 21.99 -1.13
CA LEU A 176 11.73 21.84 -1.98
C LEU A 176 10.64 20.97 -1.34
N GLY A 177 10.86 20.47 -0.12
CA GLY A 177 9.89 19.65 0.61
C GLY A 177 10.04 18.15 0.38
N CYS A 178 11.13 17.70 -0.22
CA CYS A 178 11.40 16.29 -0.47
C CYS A 178 12.29 15.64 0.59
N ALA A 179 12.23 14.32 0.68
CA ALA A 179 13.21 13.49 1.37
C ALA A 179 13.80 12.50 0.37
N VAL A 180 15.07 12.15 0.58
CA VAL A 180 15.76 11.09 -0.15
C VAL A 180 16.00 9.93 0.81
N ALA A 181 15.60 8.73 0.40
CA ALA A 181 15.87 7.50 1.14
C ALA A 181 16.55 6.46 0.25
N VAL A 182 17.47 5.69 0.85
CA VAL A 182 18.30 4.72 0.14
C VAL A 182 18.15 3.35 0.78
N GLY A 183 18.02 2.32 -0.05
CA GLY A 183 18.07 0.92 0.37
C GLY A 183 18.94 0.12 -0.58
N THR A 184 19.45 -1.03 -0.11
CA THR A 184 20.28 -1.91 -0.93
C THR A 184 19.77 -3.33 -0.83
N GLU A 185 19.73 -4.03 -1.96
CA GLU A 185 19.30 -5.42 -2.01
C GLU A 185 20.22 -6.24 -2.93
N GLU A 186 20.47 -7.49 -2.55
CA GLU A 186 21.18 -8.47 -3.38
C GLU A 186 20.19 -9.09 -4.37
N MET A 187 20.46 -8.98 -5.67
CA MET A 187 19.53 -9.37 -6.71
C MET A 187 20.24 -10.16 -7.81
N ASP A 188 19.52 -11.04 -8.47
CA ASP A 188 20.03 -11.76 -9.64
C ASP A 188 19.75 -10.96 -10.91
N ILE A 189 20.78 -10.28 -11.39
CA ILE A 189 20.76 -9.39 -12.54
C ILE A 189 20.89 -10.20 -13.83
N GLY A 190 20.04 -9.92 -14.82
CA GLY A 190 20.08 -10.57 -16.12
C GLY A 190 21.32 -10.15 -16.93
N HIS A 191 22.22 -11.09 -17.23
CA HIS A 191 23.32 -10.88 -18.15
C HIS A 191 23.11 -11.75 -19.40
N GLY A 192 23.42 -11.23 -20.60
CA GLY A 192 23.07 -11.87 -21.88
C GLY A 192 23.31 -13.39 -21.96
N ALA A 193 22.52 -14.07 -22.80
CA ALA A 193 22.55 -15.52 -23.03
C ALA A 193 22.26 -16.41 -21.80
N GLY A 194 21.36 -15.97 -20.90
CA GLY A 194 20.84 -16.80 -19.81
C GLY A 194 21.73 -16.89 -18.57
N ASN A 195 22.79 -16.11 -18.49
CA ASN A 195 23.63 -16.00 -17.30
C ASN A 195 23.02 -15.00 -16.32
N ARG A 196 23.00 -15.34 -15.04
CA ARG A 196 22.56 -14.43 -13.97
C ARG A 196 23.76 -14.03 -13.15
N LEU A 197 23.97 -12.72 -12.98
CA LEU A 197 24.98 -12.17 -12.09
C LEU A 197 24.30 -11.76 -10.81
N ARG A 198 24.71 -12.35 -9.69
CA ARG A 198 24.25 -11.91 -8.38
C ARG A 198 24.97 -10.61 -8.03
N GLY A 199 24.21 -9.59 -7.66
CA GLY A 199 24.74 -8.28 -7.40
C GLY A 199 23.90 -7.41 -6.50
N ARG A 200 24.57 -6.58 -5.70
CA ARG A 200 23.90 -5.56 -4.89
C ARG A 200 23.42 -4.41 -5.78
N VAL A 201 22.15 -4.07 -5.69
CA VAL A 201 21.54 -2.90 -6.35
C VAL A 201 21.16 -1.89 -5.27
N THR A 202 21.41 -0.62 -5.55
CA THR A 202 21.05 0.49 -4.66
C THR A 202 19.78 1.17 -5.18
N PHE A 203 18.75 1.23 -4.34
CA PHE A 203 17.49 1.92 -4.62
C PHE A 203 17.52 3.30 -3.99
N VAL A 204 17.22 4.34 -4.77
CA VAL A 204 17.15 5.73 -4.34
C VAL A 204 15.72 6.23 -4.56
N VAL A 205 15.01 6.51 -3.47
CA VAL A 205 13.62 6.96 -3.49
C VAL A 205 13.57 8.42 -3.08
N ILE A 206 12.97 9.25 -3.92
CA ILE A 206 12.69 10.66 -3.66
C ILE A 206 11.18 10.85 -3.54
N ALA A 207 10.73 11.25 -2.36
CA ALA A 207 9.32 11.41 -2.02
C ALA A 207 9.10 12.69 -1.22
N SER A 208 7.84 13.08 -0.99
CA SER A 208 7.52 14.19 -0.10
C SER A 208 8.04 13.89 1.31
N ASN A 209 8.40 14.92 2.07
CA ASN A 209 8.97 14.75 3.41
C ASN A 209 8.09 13.93 4.36
N ASP A 210 6.76 14.06 4.23
CA ASP A 210 5.77 13.41 5.09
C ASP A 210 5.43 11.99 4.64
N GLU A 211 5.67 11.67 3.36
CA GLU A 211 5.30 10.38 2.76
C GLU A 211 6.52 9.52 2.40
N CYS A 212 7.70 9.88 2.91
CA CYS A 212 8.94 9.16 2.62
C CYS A 212 8.86 7.71 3.15
N PRO A 213 8.92 6.69 2.26
CA PRO A 213 8.71 5.32 2.67
C PRO A 213 9.91 4.78 3.46
N LYS A 214 9.63 3.90 4.42
CA LYS A 214 10.66 3.15 5.17
C LYS A 214 11.01 1.81 4.55
N VAL A 215 10.19 1.33 3.63
CA VAL A 215 10.36 0.06 2.92
C VAL A 215 9.92 0.26 1.49
N LEU A 216 10.74 -0.19 0.55
CA LEU A 216 10.37 -0.34 -0.86
C LEU A 216 9.90 -1.78 -1.09
N LEU A 217 8.74 -1.94 -1.72
CA LEU A 217 8.25 -3.24 -2.16
C LEU A 217 8.61 -3.41 -3.64
N LEU A 218 9.47 -4.37 -3.94
CA LEU A 218 9.81 -4.72 -5.33
C LEU A 218 8.88 -5.83 -5.81
N ASP A 219 8.27 -5.60 -6.97
CA ASP A 219 7.51 -6.64 -7.67
C ASP A 219 8.46 -7.76 -8.11
N PRO A 220 8.12 -9.04 -7.89
CA PRO A 220 8.88 -10.18 -8.44
C PRO A 220 9.29 -10.05 -9.91
N ALA A 221 8.48 -9.41 -10.74
CA ALA A 221 8.79 -9.16 -12.15
C ALA A 221 9.93 -8.14 -12.33
N GLN A 222 9.97 -7.08 -11.50
CA GLN A 222 11.02 -6.06 -11.52
C GLN A 222 12.37 -6.63 -11.05
N VAL A 223 12.34 -7.63 -10.17
CA VAL A 223 13.54 -8.35 -9.69
C VAL A 223 14.19 -9.17 -10.81
N ILE A 224 13.43 -9.57 -11.84
CA ILE A 224 13.92 -10.44 -12.93
C ILE A 224 14.38 -9.62 -14.16
N SER A 225 13.95 -8.36 -14.29
CA SER A 225 14.16 -7.54 -15.49
C SER A 225 15.30 -6.51 -15.40
N LEU A 226 16.00 -6.42 -14.25
CA LEU A 226 17.19 -5.58 -14.07
C LEU A 226 18.45 -6.39 -14.31
#